data_AF-A0A519S4X5-F1
#
_entry.id   AF-A0A519S4X5-F1
#
_cell.length_a   1.000
_cell.length_b   1.000
_cell.length_c   1.000
_cell.angle_alpha   90.00
_cell.angle_beta   90.00
_cell.angle_gamma   90.00
#
_symmetry.space_group_name_H-M   'P 1'
#
loop_
_entity.id
_entity.type
_entity.pdbx_description
1 polymer ?
#
loop_
_entity_poly.entity_id
_entity_poly.type
_entity_poly.pdbx_seq_one_letter_code
_entity_poly.pdbx_strand_id
1 'polypeptide(L)'
;GFFLAAKPGTRINDKESNMNHADHNSGVFLVKYPVYPTPDPNRITSAYAEIRLSEVYYTLAECRYRAGDKAAAAGFLNQVRQRNYPTGSPSLYATNGSQLNDQEILDEWGREFIGENRRRTDLIRWGVYNTGTWWDKKPDADKHTEIFPIGRDILGANPKLKQNPGY
;
A
#
# COMPACT_ATOMS: atom_id res chain seq x y z
N GLY A 1 6.39 -13.25 22.14
CA GLY A 1 7.76 -12.97 21.65
C GLY A 1 7.84 -13.23 20.16
N PHE A 2 8.74 -12.56 19.43
CA PHE A 2 9.01 -12.83 18.01
C PHE A 2 9.17 -14.36 17.82
N PHE A 3 8.37 -14.95 16.92
CA PHE A 3 8.28 -16.39 16.64
C PHE A 3 7.74 -17.30 17.75
N LEU A 4 6.92 -16.80 18.68
CA LEU A 4 6.34 -17.61 19.77
C LEU A 4 7.40 -18.40 20.59
N ALA A 5 8.63 -17.87 20.67
CA ALA A 5 9.78 -18.55 21.28
C ALA A 5 10.19 -19.87 20.61
N ALA A 6 9.87 -20.07 19.33
CA ALA A 6 10.33 -21.21 18.56
C ALA A 6 11.86 -21.22 18.43
N LYS A 7 12.46 -22.40 18.59
CA LYS A 7 13.91 -22.58 18.42
C LYS A 7 14.30 -22.39 16.95
N PRO A 8 15.51 -21.90 16.65
CA PRO A 8 16.03 -21.86 15.29
C PRO A 8 15.85 -23.21 14.56
N GLY A 9 15.39 -23.19 13.31
CA GLY A 9 15.11 -24.39 12.52
C GLY A 9 13.73 -25.04 12.76
N THR A 10 12.94 -24.55 13.73
CA THR A 10 11.58 -25.05 13.97
C THR A 10 10.61 -24.43 12.98
N ARG A 11 9.97 -25.26 12.15
CA ARG A 11 8.90 -24.80 11.25
C ARG A 11 7.63 -24.53 12.05
N ILE A 12 7.11 -23.31 11.99
CA ILE A 12 5.81 -22.97 12.56
C ILE A 12 4.71 -23.62 11.70
N ASN A 13 3.88 -24.47 12.31
CA ASN A 13 2.78 -25.15 11.62
C ASN A 13 1.58 -24.23 11.38
N ASP A 14 1.34 -23.28 12.28
CA ASP A 14 0.32 -22.27 12.10
C ASP A 14 0.68 -21.33 10.94
N LYS A 15 -0.20 -21.27 9.95
CA LYS A 15 -0.09 -20.43 8.74
C LYS A 15 -1.16 -19.35 8.69
N GLU A 16 -1.97 -19.25 9.73
CA GLU A 16 -3.00 -18.23 9.83
C GLU A 16 -2.32 -16.88 10.08
N SER A 17 -2.50 -15.94 9.15
CA SER A 17 -1.95 -14.59 9.27
C SER A 17 -3.11 -13.67 9.59
N ASN A 18 -3.25 -13.32 10.86
CA ASN A 18 -4.22 -12.35 11.34
C ASN A 18 -3.64 -11.66 12.60
N MET A 19 -4.31 -10.59 13.05
CA MET A 19 -3.86 -9.81 14.21
C MET A 19 -3.67 -10.65 15.50
N ASN A 20 -4.49 -11.67 15.70
CA ASN A 20 -4.43 -12.56 16.87
C ASN A 20 -3.31 -13.61 16.78
N HIS A 21 -2.84 -13.94 15.58
CA HIS A 21 -1.83 -14.99 15.33
C HIS A 21 -0.42 -14.43 15.06
N ALA A 22 -0.30 -13.09 15.03
CA ALA A 22 0.91 -12.32 14.73
C ALA A 22 1.51 -12.66 13.35
N ASP A 23 1.61 -11.65 12.47
CA ASP A 23 2.04 -11.77 11.06
C ASP A 23 3.47 -12.28 10.82
N HIS A 24 4.18 -12.72 11.86
CA HIS A 24 5.55 -13.21 11.78
C HIS A 24 5.66 -14.63 11.18
N ASN A 25 4.55 -15.37 11.06
CA ASN A 25 4.52 -16.67 10.37
C ASN A 25 4.43 -16.54 8.82
N SER A 26 4.14 -15.34 8.31
CA SER A 26 4.05 -15.01 6.89
C SER A 26 5.41 -14.97 6.18
N GLY A 27 6.51 -14.97 6.95
CA GLY A 27 7.86 -15.30 6.49
C GLY A 27 8.59 -14.23 5.67
N VAL A 28 7.93 -13.14 5.28
CA VAL A 28 8.54 -12.03 4.52
C VAL A 28 8.45 -10.75 5.34
N PHE A 29 9.61 -10.18 5.69
CA PHE A 29 9.70 -8.88 6.34
C PHE A 29 9.94 -7.80 5.29
N LEU A 30 9.07 -6.79 5.26
CA LEU A 30 9.24 -5.65 4.38
C LEU A 30 10.32 -4.71 4.93
N VAL A 31 11.41 -4.54 4.17
CA VAL A 31 12.44 -3.52 4.43
C VAL A 31 12.43 -2.53 3.27
N LYS A 32 11.62 -1.49 3.39
CA LYS A 32 11.48 -0.42 2.38
C LYS A 32 12.46 0.72 2.62
N TYR A 33 12.51 1.20 3.86
CA TYR A 33 13.47 2.20 4.31
C TYR A 33 14.61 1.48 5.04
N PRO A 34 15.87 1.73 4.68
CA PRO A 34 16.99 1.09 5.36
C PRO A 34 17.12 1.63 6.79
N VAL A 35 17.71 0.81 7.66
CA VAL A 35 18.22 1.32 8.94
C VAL A 35 19.46 2.16 8.60
N TYR A 36 19.35 3.48 8.73
CA TYR A 36 20.45 4.37 8.35
C TYR A 36 21.59 4.24 9.36
N PRO A 37 22.86 4.08 8.91
CA PRO A 37 24.00 4.03 9.82
C PRO A 37 24.12 5.33 10.60
N THR A 38 24.32 5.22 11.92
CA THR A 38 24.48 6.38 12.82
C THR A 38 25.55 6.08 13.87
N PRO A 39 26.44 7.04 14.18
CA PRO A 39 27.39 6.90 15.28
C PRO A 39 26.74 7.18 16.65
N ASP A 40 25.52 7.74 16.68
CA ASP A 40 24.78 7.99 17.91
C ASP A 40 24.04 6.72 18.36
N PRO A 41 24.43 6.09 19.48
CA PRO A 41 23.83 4.85 19.97
C PRO A 41 22.37 5.01 20.44
N ASN A 42 21.90 6.24 20.61
CA ASN A 42 20.55 6.54 21.11
C ASN A 42 19.60 7.07 20.03
N ARG A 43 20.06 7.18 18.77
CA ARG A 43 19.27 7.82 17.71
C ARG A 43 18.42 6.82 16.94
N ILE A 44 17.12 7.12 16.86
CA ILE A 44 16.21 6.55 15.87
C ILE A 44 16.23 7.49 14.66
N THR A 45 17.00 7.15 13.62
CA THR A 45 16.97 7.87 12.34
C THR A 45 15.77 7.40 11.52
N SER A 46 14.74 8.24 11.40
CA SER A 46 13.64 8.02 10.46
C SER A 46 13.75 9.04 9.33
N ALA A 47 14.00 8.56 8.11
CA ALA A 47 13.88 9.34 6.88
C ALA A 47 12.74 8.75 6.03
N TYR A 48 11.57 8.63 6.64
CA TYR A 48 10.36 8.23 5.97
C TYR A 48 9.93 9.35 5.00
N ALA A 49 9.65 9.00 3.75
CA ALA A 49 9.14 9.96 2.78
C ALA A 49 7.61 10.00 2.88
N GLU A 50 7.06 11.08 3.44
CA GLU A 50 5.62 11.34 3.45
C GLU A 50 5.11 11.69 2.04
N ILE A 51 5.90 12.44 1.27
CA ILE A 51 5.64 12.81 -0.11
C ILE A 51 6.97 12.72 -0.87
N ARG A 52 6.94 12.17 -2.09
CA ARG A 52 8.12 12.09 -2.97
C ARG A 52 7.78 12.34 -4.42
N LEU A 53 8.79 12.74 -5.20
CA LEU A 53 8.61 13.13 -6.60
C LEU A 53 7.89 12.06 -7.46
N SER A 54 8.15 10.77 -7.20
CA SER A 54 7.44 9.69 -7.91
C SER A 54 5.92 9.76 -7.73
N GLU A 55 5.41 10.21 -6.58
CA GLU A 55 3.98 10.36 -6.34
C GLU A 55 3.37 11.44 -7.23
N VAL A 56 4.11 12.52 -7.48
CA VAL A 56 3.69 13.59 -8.40
C VAL A 56 3.59 13.04 -9.82
N TYR A 57 4.60 12.28 -10.26
CA TYR A 57 4.56 11.61 -11.57
C TYR A 57 3.38 10.65 -11.69
N TYR A 58 3.14 9.82 -10.66
CA TYR A 58 2.07 8.83 -10.67
C TYR A 58 0.68 9.47 -10.60
N THR A 59 0.52 10.53 -9.81
CA THR A 59 -0.73 11.30 -9.75
C THR A 59 -1.03 11.92 -11.11
N LEU A 60 -0.04 12.52 -11.77
CA LEU A 60 -0.20 13.06 -13.11
C LEU A 60 -0.48 11.97 -14.15
N ALA A 61 0.20 10.81 -14.05
CA ALA A 61 -0.06 9.66 -14.90
C ALA A 61 -1.50 9.15 -14.76
N GLU A 62 -2.01 9.03 -13.53
CA GLU A 62 -3.40 8.62 -13.27
C GLU A 62 -4.38 9.65 -13.84
N CYS A 63 -4.12 10.95 -13.68
CA CYS A 63 -4.95 11.99 -14.28
C CYS A 63 -5.00 11.87 -15.81
N ARG A 64 -3.85 11.63 -16.47
CA ARG A 64 -3.79 11.43 -17.93
C ARG A 64 -4.51 10.16 -18.37
N TYR A 65 -4.32 9.07 -17.63
CA TYR A 65 -5.00 7.81 -17.87
C TYR A 65 -6.53 7.97 -17.80
N ARG A 66 -7.03 8.64 -16.75
CA ARG A 66 -8.47 8.92 -16.58
C ARG A 66 -9.03 9.86 -17.64
N ALA A 67 -8.20 10.73 -18.21
CA ALA A 67 -8.56 11.57 -19.36
C ALA A 67 -8.51 10.83 -20.71
N GLY A 68 -8.16 9.53 -20.73
CA GLY A 68 -8.05 8.71 -21.93
C GLY A 68 -6.69 8.74 -22.63
N ASP A 69 -5.74 9.52 -22.12
CA ASP A 69 -4.39 9.66 -22.68
C ASP A 69 -3.43 8.64 -22.06
N LYS A 70 -3.56 7.39 -22.49
CA LYS A 70 -2.72 6.28 -22.01
C LYS A 70 -1.26 6.43 -22.42
N ALA A 71 -0.97 7.07 -23.55
CA ALA A 71 0.38 7.29 -24.02
C ALA A 71 1.14 8.25 -23.09
N ALA A 72 0.54 9.38 -22.72
CA ALA A 72 1.14 10.30 -21.75
C ALA A 72 1.26 9.66 -20.36
N ALA A 73 0.26 8.90 -19.92
CA ALA A 73 0.32 8.17 -18.66
C ALA A 73 1.52 7.21 -18.60
N ALA A 74 1.71 6.39 -19.64
CA ALA A 74 2.85 5.49 -19.75
C ALA A 74 4.19 6.26 -19.75
N GLY A 75 4.24 7.40 -20.42
CA GLY A 75 5.39 8.31 -20.39
C GLY A 75 5.77 8.74 -18.99
N PHE A 76 4.81 9.22 -18.19
CA PHE A 76 5.05 9.65 -16.81
C PHE A 76 5.43 8.50 -15.87
N LEU A 77 4.80 7.32 -16.00
CA LEU A 77 5.20 6.14 -15.22
C LEU A 77 6.63 5.71 -15.56
N ASN A 78 7.00 5.76 -16.84
CA ASN A 78 8.35 5.42 -17.28
C ASN A 78 9.44 6.37 -16.76
N GLN A 79 9.12 7.65 -16.50
CA GLN A 79 10.08 8.57 -15.84
C GLN A 79 10.56 8.05 -14.48
N VAL A 80 9.69 7.34 -13.75
CA VAL A 80 10.05 6.72 -12.47
C VAL A 80 10.67 5.35 -12.69
N ARG A 81 10.07 4.52 -13.55
CA ARG A 81 10.50 3.12 -13.77
C ARG A 81 11.92 3.03 -14.32
N GLN A 82 12.34 3.99 -15.14
CA GLN A 82 13.71 4.04 -15.69
C GLN A 82 14.82 4.12 -14.63
N ARG A 83 14.50 4.54 -13.40
CA ARG A 83 15.43 4.46 -12.25
C ARG A 83 15.94 3.03 -12.02
N ASN A 84 15.06 2.04 -12.19
CA ASN A 84 15.34 0.63 -11.87
C ASN A 84 15.45 -0.27 -13.11
N TYR A 85 15.01 0.22 -14.28
CA TYR A 85 14.93 -0.57 -15.50
C TYR A 85 15.63 0.13 -16.67
N PRO A 86 16.61 -0.52 -17.32
CA PRO A 86 17.31 0.06 -18.45
C PRO A 86 16.40 0.21 -19.68
N THR A 87 16.82 1.06 -20.62
CA THR A 87 16.16 1.21 -21.92
C THR A 87 15.98 -0.15 -22.60
N GLY A 88 14.77 -0.41 -23.11
CA GLY A 88 14.42 -1.69 -23.74
C GLY A 88 13.98 -2.79 -22.77
N SER A 89 14.00 -2.54 -21.45
CA SER A 89 13.46 -3.49 -20.47
C SER A 89 11.97 -3.75 -20.72
N PRO A 90 11.51 -5.02 -20.66
CA PRO A 90 10.08 -5.35 -20.75
C PRO A 90 9.26 -4.81 -19.58
N SER A 91 9.94 -4.36 -18.51
CA SER A 91 9.30 -3.67 -17.40
C SER A 91 8.90 -2.24 -17.76
N LEU A 92 9.48 -1.60 -18.77
CA LEU A 92 9.01 -0.27 -19.20
C LEU A 92 7.70 -0.41 -19.97
N TYR A 93 6.77 0.53 -19.76
CA TYR A 93 5.53 0.54 -20.52
C TYR A 93 5.78 0.92 -21.97
N ALA A 94 5.03 0.31 -22.88
CA ALA A 94 4.97 0.71 -24.27
C ALA A 94 4.55 2.18 -24.38
N THR A 95 5.12 2.91 -25.35
CA THR A 95 4.87 4.35 -25.53
C THR A 95 3.41 4.70 -25.82
N ASN A 96 2.63 3.74 -26.34
CA ASN A 96 1.19 3.89 -26.56
C ASN A 96 0.34 3.57 -25.33
N GLY A 97 0.94 3.11 -24.23
CA GLY A 97 0.24 2.74 -22.99
C GLY A 97 -0.72 1.58 -23.13
N SER A 98 -0.52 0.67 -24.10
CA SER A 98 -1.42 -0.47 -24.38
C SER A 98 -1.62 -1.41 -23.18
N GLN A 99 -0.64 -1.48 -22.29
CA GLN A 99 -0.67 -2.29 -21.07
C GLN A 99 -1.54 -1.67 -19.97
N LEU A 100 -1.80 -0.36 -20.04
CA LEU A 100 -2.50 0.36 -18.98
C LEU A 100 -3.99 0.06 -19.00
N ASN A 101 -4.46 -0.47 -17.87
CA ASN A 101 -5.86 -0.66 -17.51
C ASN A 101 -6.02 -0.36 -16.00
N ASP A 102 -7.25 -0.30 -15.50
CA ASP A 102 -7.53 0.10 -14.11
C ASP A 102 -6.79 -0.75 -13.08
N GLN A 103 -6.74 -2.07 -13.31
CA GLN A 103 -6.03 -3.00 -12.46
C GLN A 103 -4.52 -2.75 -12.50
N GLU A 104 -3.96 -2.53 -13.68
CA GLU A 104 -2.52 -2.27 -13.83
C GLU A 104 -2.09 -0.95 -13.19
N ILE A 105 -2.90 0.11 -13.28
CA ILE A 105 -2.61 1.39 -12.60
C ILE A 105 -2.60 1.17 -11.08
N LEU A 106 -3.58 0.45 -10.55
CA LEU A 106 -3.63 0.09 -9.13
C LEU A 106 -2.42 -0.74 -8.72
N ASP A 107 -2.02 -1.72 -9.51
CA ASP A 107 -0.88 -2.58 -9.18
C ASP A 107 0.44 -1.81 -9.28
N GLU A 108 0.56 -0.86 -10.18
CA GLU A 108 1.74 0.00 -10.30
C GLU A 108 1.90 0.93 -9.10
N TRP A 109 0.82 1.58 -8.65
CA TRP A 109 0.79 2.27 -7.36
C TRP A 109 1.22 1.34 -6.21
N GLY A 110 0.70 0.12 -6.19
CA GLY A 110 1.04 -0.89 -5.18
C GLY A 110 2.53 -1.25 -5.17
N ARG A 111 3.15 -1.46 -6.34
CA ARG A 111 4.57 -1.84 -6.46
C ARG A 111 5.50 -0.70 -6.04
N GLU A 112 5.28 0.51 -6.54
CA GLU A 112 6.18 1.63 -6.23
C GLU A 112 6.02 2.10 -4.77
N PHE A 113 4.82 2.03 -4.18
CA PHE A 113 4.52 2.58 -2.84
C PHE A 113 4.23 1.52 -1.75
N ILE A 114 4.63 0.26 -1.96
CA ILE A 114 4.52 -0.77 -0.91
C ILE A 114 5.22 -0.29 0.37
N GLY A 115 4.53 -0.40 1.51
CA GLY A 115 5.04 0.06 2.82
C GLY A 115 4.95 1.56 3.09
N GLU A 116 4.32 2.35 2.21
CA GLU A 116 4.26 3.82 2.32
C GLU A 116 2.84 4.32 2.63
N ASN A 117 2.04 3.56 3.38
CA ASN A 117 0.70 3.96 3.87
C ASN A 117 -0.34 4.38 2.81
N ARG A 118 -0.13 4.02 1.54
CA ARG A 118 -1.00 4.44 0.43
C ARG A 118 -2.10 3.47 0.04
N ARG A 119 -1.82 2.16 0.06
CA ARG A 119 -2.65 1.14 -0.60
C ARG A 119 -4.13 1.20 -0.21
N ARG A 120 -4.45 1.40 1.07
CA ARG A 120 -5.85 1.49 1.54
C ARG A 120 -6.57 2.68 0.88
N THR A 121 -5.98 3.87 0.95
CA THR A 121 -6.56 5.10 0.40
C THR A 121 -6.73 5.01 -1.12
N ASP A 122 -5.74 4.44 -1.82
CA ASP A 122 -5.84 4.24 -3.27
C ASP A 122 -6.98 3.27 -3.61
N LEU A 123 -7.07 2.12 -2.95
CA LEU A 123 -8.17 1.17 -3.18
C LEU A 123 -9.55 1.76 -2.90
N ILE A 124 -9.69 2.61 -1.86
CA ILE A 124 -10.95 3.31 -1.55
C ILE A 124 -11.31 4.30 -2.65
N ARG A 125 -10.35 5.13 -3.09
CA ARG A 125 -10.55 6.09 -4.19
C ARG A 125 -10.95 5.42 -5.50
N TRP A 126 -10.43 4.22 -5.75
CA TRP A 126 -10.77 3.41 -6.91
C TRP A 126 -12.05 2.58 -6.71
N GLY A 127 -12.67 2.62 -5.53
CA GLY A 127 -13.93 1.93 -5.24
C GLY A 127 -13.82 0.40 -5.14
N VAL A 128 -12.61 -0.12 -4.93
CA VAL A 128 -12.31 -1.56 -4.93
C VAL A 128 -11.86 -2.08 -3.56
N TYR A 129 -11.80 -1.23 -2.52
CA TYR A 129 -11.36 -1.63 -1.18
C TYR A 129 -12.25 -2.73 -0.57
N ASN A 130 -13.57 -2.56 -0.66
CA ASN A 130 -14.55 -3.48 -0.06
C ASN A 130 -14.85 -4.69 -0.94
N THR A 131 -14.70 -4.58 -2.26
CA THR A 131 -14.98 -5.67 -3.20
C THR A 131 -13.74 -6.49 -3.55
N GLY A 132 -12.55 -5.94 -3.30
CA GLY A 132 -11.28 -6.58 -3.60
C GLY A 132 -11.04 -7.82 -2.77
N THR A 133 -10.33 -8.79 -3.35
CA THR A 133 -9.85 -9.98 -2.65
C THR A 133 -8.33 -9.97 -2.64
N TRP A 134 -7.72 -10.24 -1.49
CA TRP A 134 -6.29 -10.50 -1.39
C TRP A 134 -6.02 -11.51 -0.29
N TRP A 135 -4.75 -11.81 -0.04
CA TRP A 135 -4.29 -12.93 0.77
C TRP A 135 -4.89 -12.96 2.20
N ASP A 136 -5.20 -11.80 2.80
CA ASP A 136 -5.85 -11.68 4.12
C ASP A 136 -7.13 -10.81 4.09
N LYS A 137 -7.82 -10.78 2.94
CA LYS A 137 -9.14 -10.14 2.88
C LYS A 137 -10.06 -10.80 1.88
N LYS A 138 -11.29 -11.06 2.34
CA LYS A 138 -12.45 -11.35 1.50
C LYS A 138 -13.30 -10.09 1.34
N PRO A 139 -14.12 -10.00 0.29
CA PRO A 139 -15.02 -8.87 0.12
C PRO A 139 -15.84 -8.61 1.39
N ASP A 140 -15.93 -7.35 1.79
CA ASP A 140 -16.76 -6.92 2.91
C ASP A 140 -18.24 -7.02 2.54
N ALA A 141 -19.10 -7.18 3.55
CA ALA A 141 -20.54 -7.23 3.35
C ALA A 141 -21.12 -5.91 2.78
N ASP A 142 -20.48 -4.78 3.09
CA ASP A 142 -20.86 -3.45 2.63
C ASP A 142 -19.63 -2.50 2.57
N LYS A 143 -19.86 -1.19 2.51
CA LYS A 143 -18.85 -0.13 2.40
C LYS A 143 -18.51 0.60 3.71
N HIS A 144 -19.08 0.23 4.86
CA HIS A 144 -18.89 1.02 6.09
C HIS A 144 -17.41 1.10 6.52
N THR A 145 -16.61 0.08 6.18
CA THR A 145 -15.16 0.01 6.50
C THR A 145 -14.27 0.96 5.70
N GLU A 146 -14.82 1.71 4.73
CA GLU A 146 -14.10 2.78 4.02
C GLU A 146 -13.70 3.92 4.98
N ILE A 147 -14.52 4.18 6.01
CA ILE A 147 -14.30 5.22 7.01
C ILE A 147 -14.16 4.56 8.39
N PHE A 148 -13.11 4.89 9.14
CA PHE A 148 -12.91 4.31 10.47
C PHE A 148 -14.02 4.70 11.46
N PRO A 149 -14.34 3.85 12.46
CA PRO A 149 -15.30 4.20 13.49
C PRO A 149 -14.76 5.32 14.40
N ILE A 150 -15.67 6.13 14.92
CA ILE A 150 -15.36 7.05 16.01
C ILE A 150 -15.21 6.23 17.30
N GLY A 151 -14.14 6.49 18.07
CA GLY A 151 -13.87 5.80 19.33
C GLY A 151 -14.99 5.97 20.36
N ARG A 152 -15.31 4.89 21.09
CA ARG A 152 -16.40 4.86 22.07
C ARG A 152 -16.29 5.94 23.15
N ASP A 153 -15.09 6.18 23.67
CA ASP A 153 -14.86 7.20 24.70
C ASP A 153 -15.13 8.61 24.17
N ILE A 154 -14.81 8.85 22.89
CA ILE A 154 -15.07 10.12 22.22
C ILE A 154 -16.58 10.35 22.04
N LEU A 155 -17.33 9.31 21.67
CA LEU A 155 -18.80 9.37 21.59
C LEU A 155 -19.44 9.58 22.97
N GLY A 156 -18.92 8.92 24.00
CA GLY A 156 -19.40 9.08 25.39
C GLY A 156 -19.14 10.47 25.95
N ALA A 157 -18.02 11.11 25.58
CA ALA A 157 -17.66 12.45 26.02
C ALA A 157 -18.48 13.56 25.36
N ASN A 158 -19.00 13.35 24.14
CA ASN A 158 -19.75 14.38 23.41
C ASN A 158 -21.00 13.82 22.72
N PRO A 159 -22.21 14.05 23.28
CA PRO A 159 -23.46 13.52 22.72
C PRO A 159 -23.86 14.14 21.37
N LYS A 160 -23.17 15.19 20.90
CA LYS A 160 -23.40 15.76 19.57
C LYS A 160 -22.70 14.97 18.46
N LEU A 161 -21.71 14.15 18.79
CA LEU A 161 -21.03 13.29 17.81
C LEU A 161 -21.93 12.12 17.46
N LYS A 162 -22.04 11.87 16.15
CA LYS A 162 -22.78 10.73 15.59
C LYS A 162 -21.78 9.79 14.97
N GLN A 163 -21.98 8.49 15.20
CA GLN A 163 -21.13 7.45 14.60
C GLN A 163 -21.27 7.44 13.07
N ASN A 164 -20.20 7.00 12.40
CA ASN A 164 -20.23 6.74 10.96
C ASN A 164 -21.22 5.61 10.64
N PRO A 165 -21.97 5.69 9.52
CA PRO A 165 -22.96 4.67 9.18
C PRO A 165 -22.36 3.25 9.15
N GLY A 166 -23.02 2.29 9.78
CA GLY A 166 -22.62 0.87 9.82
C GLY A 166 -21.85 0.42 11.07
N TYR A 167 -21.47 1.34 11.96
CA TYR A 167 -20.80 1.06 13.24
C TYR A 167 -21.67 1.30 14.47
#